data_AF-A0A8T0MZI1-F1
#
_entry.id   AF-A0A8T0MZI1-F1
#
_cell.length_a   1.000
_cell.length_b   1.000
_cell.length_c   1.000
_cell.angle_alpha   90.00
_cell.angle_beta   90.00
_cell.angle_gamma   90.00
#
_symmetry.space_group_name_H-M   'P 1'
#
loop_
_entity.id
_entity.type
_entity.pdbx_description
1 polymer ?
#
loop_
_entity_poly.entity_id
_entity_poly.type
_entity_poly.pdbx_seq_one_letter_code
_entity_poly.pdbx_strand_id
1 'polypeptide(L)'
;MEKAEAIYEEYKDGPFTFKHCWKILRDEPKWQVQLEEGAQSNKRNLDIEGSVGELTPSLAQSEDRPIGNKKAKKEAKKEAKKCLSQMDDVLQQLTKLQGTNESREKMLETQKHVSSEKLESARLNHLAAKENAKSAMLETYRALSMKDTSAMADDVRVEHLAFMRCVRESIFGKTELDANGSS
;
A
#
# COMPACT_ATOMS: atom_id res chain seq x y z
N MET A 1 24.19 0.21 6.55
CA MET A 1 22.94 0.17 5.77
C MET A 1 22.27 1.53 5.74
N GLU A 2 22.18 2.24 6.88
CA GLU A 2 21.60 3.60 6.94
C GLU A 2 22.18 4.57 5.90
N LYS A 3 23.51 4.57 5.69
CA LYS A 3 24.15 5.39 4.66
C LYS A 3 23.71 5.05 3.22
N ALA A 4 23.42 3.78 2.93
CA ALA A 4 22.98 3.35 1.60
C ALA A 4 21.48 3.58 1.39
N GLU A 5 20.68 3.49 2.46
CA GLU A 5 19.26 3.82 2.44
C GLU A 5 19.04 5.33 2.23
N ALA A 6 19.81 6.18 2.91
CA ALA A 6 19.75 7.62 2.72
C ALA A 6 20.04 8.04 1.26
N ILE A 7 21.03 7.41 0.62
CA ILE A 7 21.36 7.69 -0.80
C ILE A 7 20.25 7.18 -1.73
N TYR A 8 19.60 6.07 -1.40
CA TYR A 8 18.50 5.53 -2.21
C TYR A 8 17.25 6.40 -2.11
N GLU A 9 16.89 6.88 -0.91
CA GLU A 9 15.76 7.78 -0.68
C GLU A 9 15.99 9.17 -1.31
N GLU A 10 17.23 9.61 -1.44
CA GLU A 10 17.58 10.84 -2.18
C GLU A 10 17.43 10.67 -3.70
N TYR A 11 17.65 9.45 -4.23
CA TYR A 11 17.58 9.16 -5.66
C TYR A 11 16.20 8.65 -6.14
N LYS A 12 15.38 8.10 -5.23
CA LYS A 12 14.06 7.54 -5.52
C LYS A 12 13.04 8.05 -4.51
N ASP A 13 11.91 8.54 -5.01
CA ASP A 13 10.80 9.07 -4.22
C ASP A 13 10.01 7.92 -3.57
N GLY A 14 10.61 7.25 -2.58
CA GLY A 14 9.96 6.19 -1.81
C GLY A 14 10.93 5.26 -1.06
N PRO A 15 10.45 4.62 0.02
CA PRO A 15 11.28 3.78 0.89
C PRO A 15 11.79 2.53 0.17
N PHE A 16 12.98 2.06 0.55
CA PHE A 16 13.56 0.82 0.02
C PHE A 16 12.73 -0.41 0.44
N THR A 17 12.01 -0.99 -0.51
CA THR A 17 11.02 -2.05 -0.27
C THR A 17 11.63 -3.43 0.01
N PHE A 18 12.89 -3.68 -0.37
CA PHE A 18 13.56 -4.98 -0.22
C PHE A 18 14.46 -5.09 1.01
N LYS A 19 14.30 -4.19 1.99
CA LYS A 19 15.09 -4.16 3.25
C LYS A 19 15.06 -5.50 3.99
N HIS A 20 13.90 -6.17 3.99
CA HIS A 20 13.73 -7.47 4.63
C HIS A 20 14.56 -8.57 3.96
N CYS A 21 14.53 -8.64 2.63
CA CYS A 21 15.32 -9.61 1.86
C CYS A 21 16.83 -9.42 2.08
N TRP A 22 17.30 -8.16 2.09
CA TRP A 22 18.71 -7.87 2.38
C TRP A 22 19.13 -8.32 3.78
N LYS A 23 18.30 -8.08 4.81
CA LYS A 23 18.59 -8.51 6.19
C LYS A 23 18.71 -10.03 6.32
N ILE A 24 17.95 -10.79 5.53
CA ILE A 24 18.01 -12.26 5.54
C ILE A 24 19.26 -12.74 4.80
N LEU A 25 19.58 -12.12 3.67
CA LEU A 25 20.64 -12.60 2.78
C LEU A 25 22.04 -12.13 3.18
N ARG A 26 22.19 -11.02 3.91
CA ARG A 26 23.51 -10.43 4.22
C ARG A 26 24.46 -11.35 4.99
N ASP A 27 23.92 -12.30 5.74
CA ASP A 27 24.72 -13.19 6.58
C ASP A 27 24.99 -14.55 5.88
N GLU A 28 24.55 -14.71 4.62
CA GLU A 28 24.85 -15.90 3.83
C GLU A 28 26.34 -15.95 3.43
N PRO A 29 27.03 -17.11 3.58
CA PRO A 29 28.49 -17.22 3.39
C PRO A 29 28.99 -16.75 2.02
N LYS A 30 28.17 -16.92 0.98
CA LYS A 30 28.47 -16.49 -0.40
C LYS A 30 28.73 -14.99 -0.52
N TRP A 31 28.07 -14.17 0.30
CA TRP A 31 28.25 -12.72 0.29
C TRP A 31 29.34 -12.23 1.25
N GLN A 32 29.72 -13.06 2.24
CA GLN A 32 30.82 -12.77 3.16
C GLN A 32 32.18 -12.90 2.45
N VAL A 33 32.34 -13.92 1.59
CA VAL A 33 33.57 -14.11 0.79
C VAL A 33 33.85 -12.93 -0.13
N GLN A 34 32.83 -12.41 -0.84
CA GLN A 34 32.98 -11.25 -1.72
C GLN A 34 33.29 -9.95 -0.96
N LEU A 35 32.86 -9.83 0.29
CA LEU A 35 33.15 -8.66 1.12
C LEU A 35 34.61 -8.67 1.62
N GLU A 36 35.16 -9.85 1.94
CA GLU A 36 36.58 -10.01 2.27
C GLU A 36 37.48 -9.81 1.04
N GLU A 37 37.06 -10.27 -0.15
CA GLU A 37 37.80 -10.12 -1.41
C GLU A 37 37.98 -8.64 -1.80
N GLY A 38 36.92 -7.82 -1.65
CA GLY A 38 36.98 -6.37 -1.87
C GLY A 38 37.72 -5.60 -0.78
N ALA A 39 37.81 -6.14 0.44
CA ALA A 39 38.59 -5.54 1.53
C ALA A 39 40.11 -5.81 1.37
N GLN A 40 40.48 -6.96 0.79
CA GLN A 40 41.88 -7.34 0.55
C GLN A 40 42.48 -6.64 -0.69
N SER A 41 41.67 -6.23 -1.67
CA SER A 41 42.17 -5.54 -2.87
C SER A 41 42.64 -4.09 -2.64
N ASN A 42 42.27 -3.46 -1.52
CA ASN A 42 42.68 -2.09 -1.19
C ASN A 42 44.08 -1.99 -0.55
N LYS A 43 44.82 -3.10 -0.48
CA LYS A 43 46.21 -3.12 -0.02
C LYS A 43 47.10 -3.67 -1.12
N ARG A 44 47.53 -2.82 -2.05
CA ARG A 44 48.85 -2.89 -2.72
C ARG A 44 49.05 -1.63 -3.57
N ASN A 45 49.87 -0.72 -3.03
CA ASN A 45 50.44 0.42 -3.72
C ASN A 45 51.45 -0.04 -4.79
N LEU A 46 51.57 0.81 -5.82
CA LEU A 46 52.76 1.21 -6.60
C LEU A 46 54.07 0.45 -6.33
N ASP A 47 54.71 -0.07 -7.39
CA ASP A 47 56.01 0.44 -7.88
C ASP A 47 56.63 -0.39 -9.03
N ILE A 48 56.91 0.33 -10.13
CA ILE A 48 58.16 0.42 -10.92
C ILE A 48 58.76 -0.82 -11.65
N GLU A 49 58.77 -0.65 -12.98
CA GLU A 49 59.62 -1.14 -14.09
C GLU A 49 61.01 -1.75 -13.82
N GLY A 50 61.41 -2.78 -14.60
CA GLY A 50 62.81 -2.96 -15.06
C GLY A 50 63.46 -4.37 -15.07
N SER A 51 63.69 -4.91 -16.28
CA SER A 51 64.97 -5.50 -16.80
C SER A 51 65.58 -6.86 -16.33
N VAL A 52 65.64 -7.80 -17.30
CA VAL A 52 66.76 -8.69 -17.78
C VAL A 52 67.44 -9.78 -16.88
N GLY A 53 67.57 -10.99 -17.49
CA GLY A 53 68.57 -12.05 -17.23
C GLY A 53 68.07 -13.21 -16.35
N GLU A 54 68.34 -14.50 -16.51
CA GLU A 54 69.31 -15.31 -17.28
C GLU A 54 68.90 -16.80 -17.17
N LEU A 55 69.45 -17.69 -18.00
CA LEU A 55 68.98 -19.06 -18.28
C LEU A 55 69.66 -20.18 -17.45
N THR A 56 68.85 -21.19 -17.04
CA THR A 56 69.10 -22.67 -16.96
C THR A 56 69.76 -23.29 -15.68
N PRO A 57 69.72 -24.65 -15.47
CA PRO A 57 68.59 -25.41 -14.87
C PRO A 57 69.03 -26.51 -13.84
N SER A 58 68.08 -27.16 -13.14
CA SER A 58 68.07 -28.60 -12.71
C SER A 58 67.49 -28.84 -11.29
N LEU A 59 66.36 -29.54 -11.19
CA LEU A 59 66.26 -30.94 -10.72
C LEU A 59 64.82 -31.25 -10.29
N ALA A 60 64.30 -32.36 -10.82
CA ALA A 60 62.94 -32.83 -10.67
C ALA A 60 62.55 -33.16 -9.21
N GLN A 61 61.42 -32.63 -8.76
CA GLN A 61 60.62 -33.22 -7.69
C GLN A 61 59.16 -33.35 -8.18
N SER A 62 58.61 -34.52 -7.91
CA SER A 62 57.30 -35.00 -8.37
C SER A 62 56.14 -34.18 -7.78
N GLU A 63 55.41 -33.49 -8.65
CA GLU A 63 54.04 -33.07 -8.37
C GLU A 63 53.08 -33.98 -9.13
N ASP A 64 52.24 -34.71 -8.38
CA ASP A 64 51.02 -35.31 -8.93
C ASP A 64 50.18 -34.18 -9.53
N ARG A 65 50.02 -34.20 -10.86
CA ARG A 65 49.35 -33.13 -11.60
C ARG A 65 47.85 -33.11 -11.25
N PRO A 66 47.24 -31.93 -11.03
CA PRO A 66 45.82 -31.80 -10.77
C PRO A 66 44.96 -32.31 -11.93
N ILE A 67 43.73 -32.70 -11.61
CA ILE A 67 42.77 -33.27 -12.54
C ILE A 67 42.63 -32.39 -13.79
N GLY A 68 42.80 -32.99 -14.98
CA GLY A 68 42.91 -32.23 -16.22
C GLY A 68 41.70 -31.34 -16.50
N ASN A 69 41.98 -30.09 -16.90
CA ASN A 69 41.03 -29.01 -17.19
C ASN A 69 39.78 -29.42 -17.99
N LYS A 70 39.86 -30.47 -18.84
CA LYS A 70 38.72 -30.97 -19.63
C LYS A 70 37.63 -31.65 -18.79
N LYS A 71 37.96 -32.36 -17.71
CA LYS A 71 36.96 -33.00 -16.83
C LYS A 71 36.34 -31.97 -15.88
N ALA A 72 37.17 -31.16 -15.23
CA ALA A 72 36.72 -30.08 -14.34
C ALA A 72 35.75 -29.10 -15.04
N LYS A 73 36.07 -28.70 -16.29
CA LYS A 73 35.20 -27.81 -17.09
C LYS A 73 33.86 -28.45 -17.47
N LYS A 74 33.79 -29.78 -17.67
CA LYS A 74 32.54 -30.47 -17.99
C LYS A 74 31.63 -30.59 -16.76
N GLU A 75 32.19 -30.82 -15.58
CA GLU A 75 31.42 -30.91 -14.34
C GLU A 75 30.92 -29.54 -13.89
N ALA A 76 31.77 -28.50 -13.92
CA ALA A 76 31.35 -27.12 -13.66
C ALA A 76 30.21 -26.66 -14.60
N LYS A 77 30.24 -27.09 -15.87
CA LYS A 77 29.19 -26.77 -16.85
C LYS A 77 27.89 -27.56 -16.62
N LYS A 78 27.95 -28.75 -16.01
CA LYS A 78 26.76 -29.50 -15.58
C LYS A 78 26.14 -28.89 -14.34
N GLU A 79 26.96 -28.53 -13.35
CA GLU A 79 26.50 -27.94 -12.10
C GLU A 79 25.89 -26.55 -12.33
N ALA A 80 26.52 -25.73 -13.18
CA ALA A 80 25.95 -24.44 -13.58
C ALA A 80 24.57 -24.57 -14.25
N LYS A 81 24.39 -25.59 -15.11
CA LYS A 81 23.09 -25.87 -15.75
C LYS A 81 22.03 -26.34 -14.75
N LYS A 82 22.43 -27.15 -13.76
CA LYS A 82 21.54 -27.60 -12.69
C LYS A 82 21.11 -26.43 -11.80
N CYS A 83 22.04 -25.55 -11.46
CA CYS A 83 21.78 -24.35 -10.67
C CYS A 83 20.86 -23.36 -11.43
N LEU A 84 21.08 -23.17 -12.73
CA LEU A 84 20.17 -22.41 -13.62
C LEU A 84 18.76 -23.00 -13.63
N SER A 85 18.63 -24.32 -13.82
CA SER A 85 17.34 -25.01 -13.82
C SER A 85 16.60 -24.90 -12.49
N GLN A 86 17.32 -24.89 -11.38
CA GLN A 86 16.74 -24.74 -10.04
C GLN A 86 16.26 -23.31 -9.79
N MET A 87 16.96 -22.29 -10.32
CA MET A 87 16.53 -20.90 -10.22
C MET A 87 15.28 -20.60 -11.07
N ASP A 88 15.17 -21.21 -12.25
CA ASP A 88 13.96 -21.08 -13.10
C ASP A 88 12.70 -21.59 -12.39
N ASP A 89 12.82 -22.68 -11.63
CA ASP A 89 11.70 -23.25 -10.88
C ASP A 89 11.26 -22.33 -9.72
N VAL A 90 12.22 -21.69 -9.04
CA VAL A 90 11.96 -20.67 -8.01
C VAL A 90 11.32 -19.42 -8.60
N LEU A 91 11.77 -18.96 -9.77
CA LEU A 91 11.18 -17.83 -10.49
C LEU A 91 9.74 -18.12 -10.94
N GLN A 92 9.47 -19.33 -11.44
CA GLN A 92 8.12 -19.77 -11.77
C GLN A 92 7.22 -19.86 -10.53
N GLN A 93 7.74 -20.33 -9.39
CA GLN A 93 6.98 -20.34 -8.14
C GLN A 93 6.68 -18.92 -7.64
N LEU A 94 7.65 -18.00 -7.69
CA LEU A 94 7.43 -16.59 -7.34
C LEU A 94 6.36 -15.94 -8.23
N THR A 95 6.38 -16.24 -9.53
CA THR A 95 5.40 -15.74 -10.50
C THR A 95 3.99 -16.29 -10.19
N LYS A 96 3.87 -17.56 -9.77
CA LYS A 96 2.61 -18.14 -9.30
C LYS A 96 2.13 -17.53 -7.98
N LEU A 97 3.04 -17.30 -7.04
CA LEU A 97 2.73 -16.74 -5.70
C LEU A 97 2.31 -15.26 -5.76
N GLN A 98 2.82 -14.49 -6.73
CA GLN A 98 2.40 -13.09 -6.94
C GLN A 98 0.95 -12.97 -7.42
N GLY A 99 0.29 -14.09 -7.77
CA GLY A 99 -1.04 -14.10 -8.38
C GLY A 99 -1.01 -13.48 -9.78
N THR A 100 -1.94 -13.86 -10.64
CA THR A 100 -2.10 -13.11 -11.89
C THR A 100 -2.46 -11.67 -11.54
N ASN A 101 -1.75 -10.69 -12.11
CA ASN A 101 -2.00 -9.26 -11.87
C ASN A 101 -3.49 -8.91 -12.03
N GLU A 102 -4.15 -9.59 -12.97
CA GLU A 102 -5.59 -9.54 -13.23
C GLU A 102 -6.45 -9.92 -12.02
N SER A 103 -6.09 -10.93 -11.24
CA SER A 103 -6.88 -11.34 -10.06
C SER A 103 -6.82 -10.29 -8.95
N ARG A 104 -5.66 -9.67 -8.76
CA ARG A 104 -5.46 -8.58 -7.79
C ARG A 104 -6.17 -7.30 -8.23
N GLU A 105 -6.13 -6.98 -9.52
CA GLU A 105 -6.85 -5.85 -10.10
C GLU A 105 -8.37 -6.00 -9.95
N LYS A 106 -8.92 -7.18 -10.28
CA LYS A 106 -10.36 -7.48 -10.09
C LYS A 106 -10.78 -7.33 -8.62
N MET A 107 -9.94 -7.75 -7.68
CA MET A 107 -10.19 -7.60 -6.25
C MET A 107 -10.24 -6.12 -5.83
N LEU A 108 -9.27 -5.31 -6.29
CA LEU A 108 -9.23 -3.88 -6.01
C LEU A 108 -10.43 -3.14 -6.62
N GLU A 109 -10.81 -3.49 -7.85
CA GLU A 109 -11.99 -2.92 -8.50
C GLU A 109 -13.27 -3.28 -7.75
N THR A 110 -13.41 -4.53 -7.33
CA THR A 110 -14.55 -4.98 -6.50
C THR A 110 -14.60 -4.21 -5.17
N GLN A 111 -13.46 -4.05 -4.50
CA GLN A 111 -13.37 -3.29 -3.26
C GLN A 111 -13.79 -1.83 -3.45
N LYS A 112 -13.31 -1.19 -4.52
CA LYS A 112 -13.65 0.19 -4.87
C LYS A 112 -15.15 0.32 -5.16
N HIS A 113 -15.71 -0.62 -5.92
CA HIS A 113 -17.15 -0.66 -6.22
C HIS A 113 -17.98 -0.79 -4.94
N VAL A 114 -17.70 -1.78 -4.10
CA VAL A 114 -18.42 -2.00 -2.83
C VAL A 114 -18.29 -0.80 -1.90
N SER A 115 -17.11 -0.18 -1.83
CA SER A 115 -16.90 1.03 -1.03
C SER A 115 -17.75 2.20 -1.53
N SER A 116 -17.76 2.43 -2.85
CA SER A 116 -18.57 3.47 -3.49
C SER A 116 -20.06 3.23 -3.27
N GLU A 117 -20.54 2.02 -3.52
CA GLU A 117 -21.94 1.64 -3.37
C GLU A 117 -22.41 1.77 -1.92
N LYS A 118 -21.59 1.37 -0.95
CA LYS A 118 -21.91 1.53 0.47
C LYS A 118 -22.04 3.00 0.87
N LEU A 119 -21.18 3.86 0.33
CA LEU A 119 -21.24 5.30 0.57
C LEU A 119 -22.51 5.92 -0.06
N GLU A 120 -22.83 5.56 -1.29
CA GLU A 120 -24.07 6.01 -1.96
C GLU A 120 -25.33 5.50 -1.25
N SER A 121 -25.34 4.24 -0.81
CA SER A 121 -26.43 3.67 -0.02
C SER A 121 -26.65 4.44 1.29
N ALA A 122 -25.57 4.79 2.00
CA ALA A 122 -25.66 5.61 3.21
C ALA A 122 -26.22 7.01 2.94
N ARG A 123 -25.82 7.64 1.82
CA ARG A 123 -26.36 8.94 1.39
C ARG A 123 -27.85 8.85 1.07
N LEU A 124 -28.26 7.83 0.34
CA LEU A 124 -29.67 7.62 -0.02
C LEU A 124 -30.53 7.34 1.22
N ASN A 125 -30.05 6.52 2.15
CA ASN A 125 -30.74 6.26 3.42
C ASN A 125 -30.89 7.53 4.27
N HIS A 126 -29.86 8.38 4.32
CA HIS A 126 -29.94 9.66 5.02
C HIS A 126 -30.98 10.59 4.37
N LEU A 127 -31.00 10.67 3.04
CA LEU A 127 -31.98 11.46 2.30
C LEU A 127 -33.41 10.95 2.55
N ALA A 128 -33.62 9.63 2.45
CA ALA A 128 -34.91 9.00 2.72
C ALA A 128 -35.38 9.22 4.16
N ALA A 129 -34.48 9.14 5.14
CA ALA A 129 -34.80 9.43 6.54
C ALA A 129 -35.22 10.90 6.72
N LYS A 130 -34.54 11.85 6.07
CA LYS A 130 -34.88 13.27 6.11
C LYS A 130 -36.23 13.55 5.43
N GLU A 131 -36.51 12.92 4.29
CA GLU A 131 -37.78 13.05 3.58
C GLU A 131 -38.93 12.45 4.39
N ASN A 132 -38.74 11.27 4.97
CA ASN A 132 -39.71 10.62 5.84
C ASN A 132 -40.01 11.50 7.07
N ALA A 133 -38.98 12.02 7.74
CA ALA A 133 -39.15 12.95 8.85
C ALA A 133 -39.94 14.21 8.44
N LYS A 134 -39.66 14.78 7.26
CA LYS A 134 -40.41 15.93 6.73
C LYS A 134 -41.87 15.56 6.43
N SER A 135 -42.13 14.39 5.85
CA SER A 135 -43.47 13.88 5.57
C SER A 135 -44.28 13.68 6.87
N ALA A 136 -43.68 13.07 7.90
CA ALA A 136 -44.31 12.89 9.21
C ALA A 136 -44.68 14.23 9.87
N MET A 137 -43.80 15.24 9.76
CA MET A 137 -44.08 16.59 10.25
C MET A 137 -45.20 17.27 9.46
N LEU A 138 -45.24 17.11 8.13
CA LEU A 138 -46.32 17.62 7.28
C LEU A 138 -47.68 17.00 7.64
N GLU A 139 -47.71 15.71 7.91
CA GLU A 139 -48.94 15.04 8.34
C GLU A 139 -49.40 15.53 9.71
N THR A 140 -48.45 15.73 10.64
CA THR A 140 -48.74 16.35 11.95
C THR A 140 -49.31 17.76 11.79
N TYR A 141 -48.70 18.59 10.94
CA TYR A 141 -49.18 19.94 10.62
C TYR A 141 -50.60 19.92 10.02
N ARG A 142 -50.85 18.99 9.09
CA ARG A 142 -52.18 18.78 8.49
C ARG A 142 -53.22 18.42 9.56
N ALA A 143 -52.92 17.44 10.41
CA ALA A 143 -53.82 16.99 11.47
C ALA A 143 -54.19 18.12 12.43
N LEU A 144 -53.21 18.92 12.84
CA LEU A 144 -53.44 20.09 13.69
C LEU A 144 -54.26 21.17 12.99
N SER A 145 -53.95 21.48 11.72
CA SER A 145 -54.67 22.49 10.93
C SER A 145 -56.16 22.18 10.76
N MET A 146 -56.51 20.90 10.71
CA MET A 146 -57.89 20.43 10.54
C MET A 146 -58.65 20.30 11.86
N LYS A 147 -57.99 20.46 13.01
CA LYS A 147 -58.65 20.33 14.31
C LYS A 147 -59.58 21.51 14.54
N ASP A 148 -60.81 21.22 14.97
CA ASP A 148 -61.74 22.26 15.38
C ASP A 148 -61.22 22.97 16.65
N THR A 149 -61.11 24.29 16.58
CA THR A 149 -60.61 25.15 17.66
C THR A 149 -61.72 25.98 18.31
N SER A 150 -62.95 25.91 17.80
CA SER A 150 -64.07 26.75 18.25
C SER A 150 -64.46 26.53 19.71
N ALA A 151 -64.30 25.30 20.21
CA ALA A 151 -64.61 24.91 21.58
C ALA A 151 -63.41 24.95 22.55
N MET A 152 -62.22 25.35 22.08
CA MET A 152 -61.02 25.44 22.93
C MET A 152 -61.04 26.74 23.75
N ALA A 153 -60.63 26.68 25.02
CA ALA A 153 -60.41 27.87 25.86
C ALA A 153 -59.26 28.73 25.31
N ASP A 154 -59.24 30.03 25.65
CA ASP A 154 -58.33 31.01 25.06
C ASP A 154 -56.85 30.66 25.23
N ASP A 155 -56.46 30.25 26.44
CA ASP A 155 -55.11 29.78 26.78
C ASP A 155 -54.70 28.56 25.94
N VAL A 156 -55.61 27.61 25.80
CA VAL A 156 -55.41 26.38 25.03
C VAL A 156 -55.32 26.66 23.52
N ARG A 157 -56.07 27.66 23.00
CA ARG A 157 -55.96 28.11 21.59
C ARG A 157 -54.61 28.78 21.32
N VAL A 158 -54.10 29.58 22.24
CA VAL A 158 -52.78 30.22 22.12
C VAL A 158 -51.68 29.16 22.01
N GLU A 159 -51.68 28.16 22.90
CA GLU A 159 -50.71 27.05 22.86
C GLU A 159 -50.82 26.23 21.55
N HIS A 160 -52.05 25.98 21.08
CA HIS A 160 -52.26 25.29 19.81
C HIS A 160 -51.66 26.05 18.62
N LEU A 161 -51.86 27.37 18.56
CA LEU A 161 -51.29 28.22 17.51
C LEU A 161 -49.75 28.31 17.62
N ALA A 162 -49.21 28.33 18.84
CA ALA A 162 -47.76 28.32 19.08
C ALA A 162 -47.13 27.00 18.60
N PHE A 163 -47.73 25.86 18.93
CA PHE A 163 -47.27 24.55 18.44
C PHE A 163 -47.35 24.46 16.91
N MET A 164 -48.45 24.92 16.31
CA MET A 164 -48.62 24.99 14.87
C MET A 164 -47.53 25.84 14.18
N ARG A 165 -47.18 26.98 14.77
CA ARG A 165 -46.08 27.83 14.29
C ARG A 165 -44.74 27.10 14.38
N CYS A 166 -44.44 26.45 15.50
CA CYS A 166 -43.21 25.68 15.69
C CYS A 166 -43.06 24.57 14.64
N VAL A 167 -44.11 23.78 14.41
CA VAL A 167 -44.12 22.71 13.40
C VAL A 167 -43.92 23.30 11.99
N ARG A 168 -44.60 24.40 11.66
CA ARG A 168 -44.45 25.09 10.37
C ARG A 168 -43.02 25.58 10.15
N GLU A 169 -42.41 26.23 11.14
CA GLU A 169 -41.02 26.70 11.07
C GLU A 169 -40.04 25.54 10.90
N SER A 170 -40.29 24.39 11.54
CA SER A 170 -39.47 23.20 11.35
C SER A 170 -39.55 22.60 9.93
N ILE A 171 -40.68 22.76 9.23
CA ILE A 171 -40.91 22.20 7.88
C ILE A 171 -40.42 23.16 6.78
N PHE A 172 -40.72 24.46 6.94
CA PHE A 172 -40.54 25.48 5.91
C PHE A 172 -39.40 26.46 6.20
N GLY A 173 -38.82 26.42 7.40
CA GLY A 173 -37.89 27.44 7.88
C GLY A 173 -38.61 28.64 8.51
N LYS A 174 -37.85 29.51 9.17
CA LYS A 174 -38.38 30.76 9.75
C LYS A 174 -38.76 31.72 8.64
N THR A 175 -40.02 32.17 8.63
CA THR A 175 -40.50 33.24 7.77
C THR A 175 -40.10 34.60 8.33
N GLU A 176 -39.50 35.49 7.53
CA GLU A 176 -38.98 36.80 7.98
C GLU A 176 -40.03 37.74 8.60
N LEU A 177 -41.32 37.41 8.50
CA LEU A 177 -42.40 38.16 9.15
C LEU A 177 -42.35 38.11 10.69
N ASP A 178 -41.68 37.09 11.27
CA ASP A 178 -41.53 36.96 12.72
C ASP A 178 -40.28 37.70 13.27
N ALA A 179 -39.41 38.25 12.41
CA ALA A 179 -38.19 38.95 12.81
C ALA A 179 -38.42 40.43 13.19
N ASN A 180 -39.52 41.04 12.74
CA ASN A 180 -39.83 42.46 12.96
C ASN A 180 -40.82 42.73 14.11
N GLY A 181 -41.18 41.70 14.89
CA GLY A 181 -42.11 41.83 16.03
C GLY A 181 -41.46 42.13 17.39
N SER A 182 -40.16 42.44 17.41
CA SER A 182 -39.43 42.87 18.61
C SER A 182 -38.71 44.19 18.32
N SER A 183 -39.46 45.29 18.37
CA SER A 183 -38.95 46.64 18.51
C SER A 183 -39.98 47.46 19.28
#